data_AF-A0A7C1JX61-F1
#
_entry.id   AF-A0A7C1JX61-F1
#
_cell.length_a   1.000
_cell.length_b   1.000
_cell.length_c   1.000
_cell.angle_alpha   90.00
_cell.angle_beta   90.00
_cell.angle_gamma   90.00
#
_symmetry.space_group_name_H-M   'P 1'
#
loop_
_entity.id
_entity.type
_entity.pdbx_description
1 polymer ?
#
loop_
_entity_poly.entity_id
_entity_poly.type
_entity_poly.pdbx_seq_one_letter_code
_entity_poly.pdbx_strand_id
1 'polypeptide(L)' 'MEETIREPALVIQQTADRLIAQKEISEHHLLRVVYRIAGEVATVVTFYPARRRRYETQL' A
#
# COMPACT_ATOMS: atom_id res chain seq x y z
N MET A 1 -0.42 -8.01 5.13
CA MET A 1 -1.45 -7.17 4.50
C MET A 1 -1.98 -6.14 5.48
N GLU A 2 -2.58 -6.56 6.59
CA GLU A 2 -3.13 -5.62 7.58
C GLU A 2 -2.07 -4.66 8.15
N GLU A 3 -0.91 -5.19 8.51
CA GLU A 3 0.25 -4.39 8.93
C GLU A 3 0.67 -3.34 7.89
N THR A 4 0.55 -3.66 6.60
CA THR A 4 0.85 -2.71 5.52
C THR A 4 -0.10 -1.52 5.54
N ILE A 5 -1.34 -1.69 6.00
CA ILE A 5 -2.33 -0.60 6.13
C ILE A 5 -2.09 0.19 7.42
N ARG A 6 -1.81 -0.49 8.54
CA ARG A 6 -1.63 0.16 9.85
C ARG A 6 -0.28 0.87 9.98
N GLU A 7 0.77 0.28 9.42
CA GLU A 7 2.15 0.76 9.49
C GLU A 7 2.81 0.70 8.09
N PRO A 8 2.31 1.47 7.12
CA PRO A 8 2.89 1.55 5.79
C PRO A 8 4.26 2.20 5.84
N ALA A 9 5.17 1.74 4.98
CA ALA A 9 6.37 2.52 4.66
C ALA A 9 6.02 3.76 3.86
N LEU A 10 4.99 3.66 2.99
CA LEU A 10 4.50 4.76 2.17
C LEU A 10 3.00 4.64 1.92
N VAL A 11 2.29 5.78 1.95
CA VAL A 11 0.90 5.90 1.50
C VAL A 11 0.85 6.82 0.28
N ILE A 12 0.27 6.33 -0.81
CA ILE A 12 0.03 7.09 -2.04
C ILE A 12 -1.47 7.34 -2.18
N GLN A 13 -1.85 8.60 -2.32
CA GLN A 13 -3.22 8.97 -2.67
C GLN A 13 -3.40 8.94 -4.20
N GLN A 14 -4.33 8.11 -4.69
CA GLN A 14 -4.68 8.07 -6.12
C GLN A 14 -5.88 8.97 -6.44
N THR A 15 -6.91 8.95 -5.59
CA THR A 15 -8.11 9.79 -5.69
C THR A 15 -8.53 10.25 -4.29
N ALA A 16 -9.62 11.01 -4.18
CA ALA A 16 -10.17 11.45 -2.90
C ALA A 16 -10.43 10.30 -1.91
N ASP A 17 -10.84 9.13 -2.40
CA ASP A 17 -11.27 7.98 -1.62
C ASP A 17 -10.38 6.73 -1.77
N ARG A 18 -9.36 6.77 -2.65
CA ARG A 18 -8.51 5.61 -2.97
C ARG A 18 -7.06 5.85 -2.58
N LEU A 19 -6.58 4.96 -1.72
CA LEU A 19 -5.23 4.96 -1.18
C LEU A 19 -4.50 3.69 -1.59
N ILE A 20 -3.17 3.79 -1.68
CA ILE A 20 -2.27 2.65 -1.79
C ILE A 20 -1.27 2.72 -0.66
N ALA A 21 -1.34 1.75 0.24
CA ALA A 21 -0.29 1.51 1.23
C ALA A 21 0.75 0.57 0.65
N GLN A 22 2.01 0.83 0.95
CA GLN A 22 3.13 0.00 0.53
C GLN A 22 4.03 -0.32 1.73
N LYS A 23 4.49 -1.57 1.81
CA LYS A 23 5.48 -2.01 2.79
C LYS A 23 6.37 -3.07 2.17
N GLU A 24 7.66 -3.01 2.47
CA GLU A 24 8.64 -3.99 2.04
C GLU A 24 8.31 -5.35 2.66
N ILE A 25 8.47 -6.43 1.88
CA ILE A 25 8.25 -7.81 2.36
C ILE A 25 9.45 -8.71 2.09
N SER A 26 10.41 -8.24 1.29
CA SER A 26 11.72 -8.86 1.06
C SER A 26 12.65 -7.81 0.45
N GLU A 27 13.91 -8.17 0.23
CA GLU A 27 14.89 -7.34 -0.46
C GLU A 27 14.39 -6.84 -1.83
N HIS A 28 13.66 -7.69 -2.57
CA HIS A 28 13.28 -7.41 -3.95
C HIS A 28 11.80 -7.10 -4.16
N HIS A 29 10.97 -7.27 -3.14
CA HIS A 29 9.52 -7.12 -3.24
C HIS A 29 8.94 -6.26 -2.13
N LEU A 30 7.93 -5.49 -2.49
CA LEU A 30 7.03 -4.81 -1.57
C LEU A 30 5.61 -5.34 -1.77
N LEU A 31 4.79 -5.27 -0.72
CA LEU A 31 3.36 -5.50 -0.82
C LEU A 31 2.68 -4.15 -1.09
N ARG A 32 1.88 -4.07 -2.14
CA ARG A 32 0.96 -2.94 -2.38
C ARG A 32 -0.43 -3.35 -1.93
N VAL A 33 -1.07 -2.53 -1.11
CA VAL A 33 -2.46 -2.71 -0.67
C VAL A 33 -3.25 -1.51 -1.14
N VAL A 34 -4.23 -1.75 -2.01
CA VAL A 34 -5.16 -0.73 -2.49
C VAL A 34 -6.40 -0.79 -1.61
N TYR A 35 -6.76 0.32 -0.98
CA TYR A 35 -7.89 0.39 -0.06
C TYR A 35 -8.60 1.74 -0.16
N ARG A 36 -9.80 1.78 0.39
CA ARG A 36 -10.61 2.99 0.55
C ARG A 36 -10.89 3.21 2.02
N ILE A 37 -11.00 4.46 2.44
CA ILE A 37 -11.39 4.82 3.80
C ILE A 37 -12.80 5.42 3.77
N ALA A 38 -13.68 4.92 4.62
CA ALA A 38 -14.99 5.51 4.89
C ALA A 38 -15.17 5.58 6.41
N GLY A 39 -15.04 6.78 6.99
CA GLY A 39 -14.96 6.94 8.45
C GLY A 39 -13.76 6.18 9.02
N GLU A 40 -14.01 5.28 9.97
CA GLU A 40 -12.98 4.45 10.61
C GLU A 40 -12.75 3.10 9.90
N VAL A 41 -13.48 2.83 8.81
CA VAL A 41 -13.41 1.55 8.11
C VAL A 41 -12.50 1.66 6.89
N ALA A 42 -11.46 0.83 6.85
CA ALA A 42 -10.61 0.64 5.68
C ALA A 42 -11.07 -0.60 4.89
N THR A 43 -11.65 -0.39 3.71
CA THR A 43 -12.07 -1.48 2.81
C THR A 43 -10.98 -1.77 1.80
N VAL A 44 -10.41 -2.98 1.85
CA VAL A 44 -9.37 -3.39 0.91
C VAL A 44 -9.99 -3.82 -0.40
N VAL A 45 -9.53 -3.21 -1.49
CA VAL A 45 -9.96 -3.52 -2.85
C VAL A 45 -9.11 -4.67 -3.41
N THR A 46 -7.80 -4.59 -3.26
CA THR A 46 -6.87 -5.64 -3.71
C THR A 46 -5.51 -5.45 -3.02
N PHE A 47 -4.71 -6.52 -2.99
CA PHE A 47 -3.31 -6.46 -2.62
C PHE A 47 -2.50 -7.35 -3.53
N TYR A 48 -1.26 -6.97 -3.80
CA TYR A 48 -0.35 -7.77 -4.62
C TYR A 48 1.10 -7.43 -4.32
N PRO A 49 2.02 -8.42 -4.40
CA PRO A 49 3.45 -8.15 -4.37
C PRO A 49 3.87 -7.44 -5.66
N ALA A 50 4.82 -6.52 -5.55
CA ALA A 50 5.43 -5.86 -6.69
C ALA A 50 6.94 -5.76 -6.52
N ARG A 51 7.68 -5.69 -7.63
CA ARG A 51 9.14 -5.55 -7.60
C ARG A 51 9.51 -4.19 -7.01
N ARG A 52 10.28 -4.18 -5.93
CA ARG A 52 10.73 -2.99 -5.20
C ARG A 52 11.38 -1.97 -6.13
N ARG A 53 12.28 -2.44 -7.00
CA ARG A 53 12.99 -1.62 -8.01
C ARG A 53 12.12 -0.70 -8.88
N ARG A 54 10.82 -1.02 -9.03
CA ARG A 54 9.90 -0.16 -9.80
C ARG A 54 9.47 1.09 -9.03
N TYR A 55 9.66 1.09 -7.71
CA TYR A 55 9.11 2.08 -6.77
C TYR A 55 10.18 2.62 -5.82
N GLU A 56 11.46 2.30 -6.02
CA GLU A 56 12.57 2.85 -5.21
C GLU A 56 12.65 4.38 -5.27
N THR A 57 12.16 5.01 -6.34
CA THR A 57 12.08 6.47 -6.45
C THR A 57 10.92 7.08 -5.67
N GLN A 58 10.05 6.27 -5.09
CA GLN A 58 8.87 6.70 -4.33
C GLN A 58 9.00 6.43 -2.83
N LEU A 59 9.93 5.56 -2.42
CA LEU A 59 10.20 5.16 -1.04
C LEU A 59 11.11 6.17 -0.33
#